data_AF-A0A3C0VEI4-F1
#
_entry.id   AF-A0A3C0VEI4-F1
#
_cell.length_a   1.000
_cell.length_b   1.000
_cell.length_c   1.000
_cell.angle_alpha   90.00
_cell.angle_beta   90.00
_cell.angle_gamma   90.00
#
_symmetry.space_group_name_H-M   'P 1'
#
loop_
_entity.id
_entity.type
_entity.pdbx_description
1 polymer ?
#
loop_
_entity_poly.entity_id
_entity_poly.type
_entity_poly.pdbx_seq_one_letter_code
_entity_poly.pdbx_strand_id
1 'polypeptide(L)'
;MPLPAAALAWLAPAWAAAGAVEPLAIEKPLLARYSFDEPFGGRCADASGKGCDAAAEGRLALDIDRAEGVFGNALRLAGRHRLQASEALAFGRMEAISLCAWTLPAELGSY
;
A
#
# COMPACT_ATOMS: atom_id res chain seq x y z
N MET A 1 -11.94 15.22 46.25
CA MET A 1 -10.91 14.26 45.79
C MET A 1 -11.18 13.95 44.33
N PRO A 2 -10.43 14.47 43.36
CA PRO A 2 -10.64 14.13 41.95
C PRO A 2 -9.94 12.80 41.62
N LEU A 3 -10.64 11.93 40.89
CA LEU A 3 -10.16 10.63 40.39
C LEU A 3 -9.06 10.83 39.34
N PRO A 4 -8.04 9.95 39.26
CA PRO A 4 -7.02 10.04 38.23
C PRO A 4 -7.61 9.72 36.86
N ALA A 5 -7.30 10.57 35.87
CA ALA A 5 -7.57 10.33 34.46
C ALA A 5 -6.79 9.08 34.01
N ALA A 6 -7.44 7.92 34.02
CA ALA A 6 -6.93 6.74 33.36
C ALA A 6 -6.91 7.03 31.85
N ALA A 7 -5.72 7.27 31.31
CA ALA A 7 -5.51 7.42 29.89
C ALA A 7 -5.96 6.12 29.20
N LEU A 8 -7.09 6.20 28.50
CA LEU A 8 -7.55 5.21 27.54
C LEU A 8 -6.53 5.17 26.38
N ALA A 9 -5.43 4.43 26.57
CA ALA A 9 -4.58 4.00 25.46
C ALA A 9 -5.32 2.90 24.70
N TRP A 10 -6.33 3.29 23.92
CA TRP A 10 -7.10 2.38 23.08
C TRP A 10 -6.21 1.90 21.93
N LEU A 11 -5.87 0.61 21.98
CA LEU A 11 -5.58 -0.28 20.85
C LEU A 11 -5.21 0.43 19.55
N ALA A 12 -3.97 0.89 19.45
CA ALA A 12 -3.39 1.12 18.14
C ALA A 12 -3.37 -0.25 17.41
N PRO A 13 -3.95 -0.36 16.20
CA PRO A 13 -3.88 -1.62 15.45
C PRO A 13 -2.41 -1.99 15.24
N ALA A 14 -2.07 -3.27 15.20
CA ALA A 14 -0.68 -3.74 15.02
C ALA A 14 0.02 -3.12 13.79
N TRP A 15 -0.77 -2.68 12.81
CA TRP A 15 -0.34 -1.96 11.63
C TRP A 15 0.19 -0.52 11.89
N ALA A 16 -0.21 0.12 12.99
CA ALA A 16 0.30 1.43 13.40
C ALA A 16 1.72 1.36 14.00
N ALA A 17 2.23 0.16 14.24
CA ALA A 17 3.58 -0.09 14.77
C ALA A 17 4.56 -0.54 13.68
N ALA A 18 4.26 -0.35 12.39
CA ALA A 18 5.27 -0.41 11.36
C ALA A 18 6.27 0.73 11.63
N GLY A 19 7.36 0.41 12.33
CA GLY A 19 8.43 1.35 12.60
C GLY A 19 8.88 1.99 11.29
N ALA A 20 9.23 3.28 11.32
CA ALA A 20 9.70 4.00 10.15
C ALA A 20 10.94 3.27 9.57
N VAL A 21 10.70 2.42 8.58
CA VAL A 21 11.77 1.73 7.87
C VAL A 21 12.47 2.75 7.01
N GLU A 22 13.81 2.74 7.00
CA GLU A 22 14.58 3.67 6.19
C GLU A 22 14.09 3.59 4.73
N PRO A 23 13.67 4.73 4.14
CA PRO A 23 13.14 4.72 2.79
C PRO A 23 14.19 4.16 1.84
N LEU A 24 13.85 3.08 1.14
CA LEU A 24 14.72 2.54 0.09
C LEU A 24 15.04 3.66 -0.91
N ALA A 25 16.31 4.07 -0.96
CA ALA A 25 16.81 5.05 -1.91
C ALA A 25 16.82 4.43 -3.31
N ILE A 26 15.89 4.86 -4.16
CA ILE A 26 15.82 4.42 -5.55
C ILE A 26 16.40 5.52 -6.42
N GLU A 27 17.59 5.29 -6.96
CA GLU A 27 18.30 6.25 -7.82
C GLU A 27 17.79 6.28 -9.28
N LYS A 28 16.74 5.52 -9.59
CA LYS A 28 16.15 5.42 -10.93
C LYS A 28 14.91 6.31 -11.04
N PRO A 29 14.62 6.86 -12.23
CA PRO A 29 13.36 7.56 -12.46
C PRO A 29 12.20 6.59 -12.30
N LEU A 30 11.30 6.91 -11.37
CA LEU A 30 10.10 6.13 -11.08
C LEU A 30 8.90 6.68 -11.85
N LEU A 31 8.09 5.77 -12.40
CA LEU A 31 6.76 6.09 -12.93
C LEU A 31 5.72 6.17 -11.80
N ALA A 32 5.80 5.25 -10.84
CA ALA A 32 4.99 5.22 -9.63
C ALA A 32 5.69 4.36 -8.58
N ARG A 33 5.36 4.59 -7.30
CA ARG A 33 5.78 3.73 -6.18
C ARG A 33 4.69 3.70 -5.12
N TYR A 34 4.31 2.52 -4.66
CA TYR A 34 3.33 2.34 -3.60
C TYR A 34 3.96 1.58 -2.43
N SER A 35 4.01 2.21 -1.24
CA SER A 35 4.49 1.54 -0.02
C SER A 35 3.37 0.95 0.82
N PHE A 36 2.13 1.43 0.64
CA PHE A 36 0.95 0.96 1.37
C PHE A 36 0.94 1.25 2.87
N ASP A 37 1.77 2.22 3.31
CA ASP A 37 1.87 2.66 4.70
C ASP A 37 0.87 3.76 5.07
N GLU A 38 0.22 4.36 4.08
CA GLU A 38 -0.84 5.35 4.27
C GLU A 38 -2.10 4.72 4.88
N PRO A 39 -2.86 5.47 5.73
CA PRO A 39 -4.13 5.05 6.34
C PRO A 39 -5.03 4.25 5.38
N PHE A 40 -5.55 3.13 5.86
CA PHE A 40 -6.34 2.22 5.03
C PHE A 40 -7.54 2.93 4.40
N GLY A 41 -7.67 2.76 3.08
CA GLY A 41 -8.73 3.34 2.25
C GLY A 41 -8.63 2.84 0.82
N GLY A 42 -9.58 3.25 -0.03
CA GLY A 42 -9.61 2.83 -1.45
C GLY A 42 -8.50 3.42 -2.33
N ARG A 43 -7.69 4.35 -1.81
CA ARG A 43 -6.59 5.01 -2.51
C ARG A 43 -5.25 4.53 -1.97
N CYS A 44 -4.34 4.17 -2.87
CA CYS A 44 -2.95 3.86 -2.57
C CYS A 44 -2.06 5.01 -3.04
N ALA A 45 -1.37 5.66 -2.09
CA ALA A 45 -0.63 6.89 -2.35
C ALA A 45 0.65 6.64 -3.15
N ASP A 46 0.91 7.48 -4.16
CA ASP A 46 2.14 7.45 -4.93
C ASP A 46 3.30 8.17 -4.20
N ALA A 47 4.30 7.40 -3.81
CA ALA A 47 5.51 7.87 -3.16
C ALA A 47 6.60 8.31 -4.16
N SER A 48 6.38 8.19 -5.48
CA SER A 48 7.34 8.67 -6.48
C SER A 48 7.34 10.19 -6.65
N GLY A 49 6.30 10.87 -6.13
CA GLY A 49 6.11 12.31 -6.28
C GLY A 49 5.52 12.73 -7.64
N LYS A 50 4.93 11.80 -8.40
CA LYS A 50 4.32 12.06 -9.72
C LYS A 50 2.80 12.18 -9.65
N GLY A 51 2.20 12.03 -8.47
CA GLY A 51 0.75 12.14 -8.29
C GLY A 51 -0.01 10.98 -8.94
N CYS A 52 0.65 9.84 -9.13
CA CYS A 52 0.09 8.67 -9.80
C CYS A 52 -0.59 7.72 -8.81
N ASP A 53 -1.46 8.23 -7.95
CA ASP A 53 -2.12 7.42 -6.92
C ASP A 53 -2.95 6.31 -7.56
N ALA A 54 -2.83 5.10 -7.02
CA ALA A 54 -3.59 3.95 -7.47
C ALA A 54 -4.89 3.79 -6.66
N ALA A 55 -5.83 3.04 -7.21
CA ALA A 55 -7.07 2.68 -6.54
C ALA A 55 -7.11 1.17 -6.27
N ALA A 56 -7.45 0.78 -5.05
CA ALA A 56 -7.72 -0.62 -4.74
C ALA A 56 -9.19 -0.92 -5.12
N GLU A 57 -9.40 -1.80 -6.10
CA GLU A 57 -10.70 -2.08 -6.69
C GLU A 57 -11.19 -3.50 -6.42
N GLY A 58 -12.49 -3.64 -6.17
CA GLY A 58 -13.21 -4.91 -6.15
C GLY A 58 -14.62 -4.75 -5.56
N ARG A 59 -15.43 -5.82 -5.68
CA ARG A 59 -16.88 -5.76 -5.43
C ARG A 59 -17.24 -5.58 -3.95
N LEU A 60 -16.34 -5.94 -3.03
CA LEU A 60 -16.50 -5.77 -1.59
C LEU A 60 -15.21 -5.15 -1.02
N ALA A 61 -15.26 -3.88 -0.65
CA ALA A 61 -14.12 -3.17 -0.07
C ALA A 61 -13.60 -3.79 1.25
N LEU A 62 -14.39 -4.67 1.87
CA LEU A 62 -14.06 -5.35 3.14
C LEU A 62 -12.97 -6.42 3.02
N ASP A 63 -12.64 -6.87 1.81
CA ASP A 63 -11.66 -7.94 1.58
C ASP A 63 -10.30 -7.42 1.07
N ILE A 64 -10.14 -6.10 0.98
CA ILE A 64 -8.84 -5.46 0.76
C ILE A 64 -8.30 -5.10 2.15
N ASP A 65 -7.05 -5.43 2.44
CA ASP A 65 -6.46 -5.16 3.75
C ASP A 65 -4.98 -4.81 3.65
N ARG A 66 -4.41 -4.30 4.74
CA ARG A 66 -2.96 -4.16 4.90
C ARG A 66 -2.41 -5.37 5.66
N ALA A 67 -1.26 -5.83 5.23
CA ALA A 67 -0.49 -6.84 5.95
C ALA A 67 0.94 -6.32 6.18
N GLU A 68 1.65 -6.94 7.11
CA GLU A 68 3.09 -6.71 7.24
C GLU A 68 3.80 -7.14 5.96
N GLY A 69 4.62 -6.25 5.42
CA GLY A 69 5.42 -6.46 4.21
C GLY A 69 6.91 -6.59 4.52
N VAL A 70 7.72 -6.69 3.46
CA VAL A 70 9.19 -6.74 3.60
C VAL A 70 9.75 -5.42 4.14
N PHE A 71 9.16 -4.30 3.74
CA PHE A 71 9.50 -2.96 4.21
C PHE A 71 8.20 -2.22 4.56
N GLY A 72 7.88 -2.14 5.85
CA GLY A 72 6.61 -1.58 6.30
C GLY A 72 5.45 -2.48 5.89
N ASN A 73 4.49 -1.94 5.17
CA ASN A 73 3.25 -2.63 4.89
C ASN A 73 3.14 -3.14 3.46
N ALA A 74 2.16 -4.01 3.24
CA ALA A 74 1.83 -4.57 1.96
C ALA A 74 0.31 -4.52 1.74
N LEU A 75 -0.09 -4.44 0.48
CA LEU A 75 -1.48 -4.59 0.07
C LEU A 75 -1.82 -6.08 -0.02
N ARG A 76 -2.77 -6.54 0.79
CA ARG A 76 -3.35 -7.88 0.67
C ARG A 76 -4.56 -7.82 -0.26
N LEU A 77 -4.51 -8.61 -1.32
CA LEU A 77 -5.60 -8.80 -2.29
C LEU A 77 -6.20 -10.19 -2.10
N ALA A 78 -7.51 -10.30 -2.30
CA ALA A 78 -8.24 -11.57 -2.25
C ALA A 78 -9.06 -11.77 -3.53
N GLY A 79 -9.07 -12.97 -4.11
CA GLY A 79 -9.94 -13.28 -5.26
C GLY A 79 -9.87 -12.23 -6.38
N ARG A 80 -10.99 -11.55 -6.66
CA ARG A 80 -11.16 -10.63 -7.80
C ARG A 80 -10.70 -9.18 -7.56
N HIS A 81 -9.98 -8.93 -6.47
CA HIS A 81 -9.45 -7.60 -6.16
C HIS A 81 -8.20 -7.29 -6.97
N ARG A 82 -8.02 -6.02 -7.31
CA ARG A 82 -6.83 -5.53 -8.02
C ARG A 82 -6.39 -4.16 -7.50
N LEU A 83 -5.13 -3.83 -7.75
CA LEU A 83 -4.65 -2.47 -7.69
C LEU A 83 -4.72 -1.86 -9.10
N GLN A 84 -5.59 -0.87 -9.28
CA GLN A 84 -5.75 -0.13 -10.52
C GLN A 84 -4.76 1.04 -10.54
N ALA A 85 -3.86 1.03 -11.53
CA ALA A 85 -2.94 2.15 -11.74
C ALA A 85 -3.68 3.41 -12.20
N SER A 86 -3.14 4.58 -11.83
CA SER A 86 -3.68 5.87 -12.21
C SER A 86 -3.72 6.08 -13.73
N GLU A 87 -4.77 6.73 -14.24
CA GLU A 87 -4.78 7.23 -15.62
C GLU A 87 -3.75 8.36 -15.83
N ALA A 88 -3.29 9.00 -14.76
CA ALA A 88 -2.23 10.01 -14.81
C ALA A 88 -0.84 9.41 -15.11
N LEU A 89 -0.72 8.08 -15.13
CA LEU A 89 0.55 7.41 -15.41
C LEU A 89 0.98 7.67 -16.86
N ALA A 90 1.88 8.62 -17.04
CA ALA A 90 2.34 9.04 -18.36
C ALA A 90 3.52 8.16 -18.82
N PHE A 91 3.28 7.28 -19.79
CA PHE A 91 4.34 6.47 -20.41
C PHE A 91 5.17 7.23 -21.46
N GLY A 92 4.67 8.38 -21.96
CA GLY A 92 5.39 9.22 -22.92
C GLY A 92 5.88 8.44 -24.16
N ARG A 93 7.15 8.65 -24.55
CA ARG A 93 7.83 7.93 -25.64
C ARG A 93 8.74 6.80 -25.12
N MET A 94 8.46 6.26 -23.94
CA MET A 94 9.30 5.19 -23.38
C MET A 94 9.23 3.93 -24.24
N GLU A 95 10.39 3.38 -24.59
CA GLU A 95 10.47 2.12 -25.35
C GLU A 95 10.33 0.89 -24.47
N ALA A 96 10.63 1.02 -23.17
CA ALA A 96 10.56 -0.07 -22.20
C ALA A 96 10.23 0.44 -20.79
N ILE A 97 9.58 -0.41 -19.99
CA ILE A 97 9.33 -0.20 -18.57
C ILE A 97 9.77 -1.44 -17.78
N SER A 98 10.03 -1.26 -16.50
CA SER A 98 10.29 -2.36 -15.57
C SER A 98 9.30 -2.30 -14.41
N LEU A 99 8.78 -3.46 -14.02
CA LEU A 99 7.89 -3.60 -12.86
C LEU A 99 8.61 -4.45 -11.80
N CYS A 100 8.62 -3.96 -10.57
CA CYS A 100 9.21 -4.64 -9.43
C CYS A 100 8.21 -4.63 -8.28
N ALA A 101 8.01 -5.78 -7.63
CA ALA A 101 7.14 -5.89 -6.46
C ALA A 101 7.63 -7.00 -5.53
N TRP A 102 7.51 -6.78 -4.22
CA TRP A 102 7.54 -7.87 -3.25
C TRP A 102 6.17 -8.53 -3.26
N THR A 103 6.14 -9.84 -3.53
CA THR A 103 4.88 -10.59 -3.64
C THR A 103 4.94 -11.84 -2.78
N LEU A 104 3.81 -12.16 -2.14
CA LEU A 104 3.60 -13.39 -1.39
C LEU A 104 2.32 -14.06 -1.91
N PRO A 105 2.42 -14.98 -2.87
CA PRO A 105 1.26 -15.72 -3.37
C PRO A 105 0.70 -16.63 -2.27
N ALA A 106 -0.58 -16.47 -1.90
CA ALA A 106 -1.23 -17.27 -0.86
C ALA A 106 -1.82 -18.58 -1.40
N GLU A 107 -2.35 -18.58 -2.63
CA GLU A 107 -2.77 -19.77 -3.38
C GLU A 107 -2.65 -19.49 -4.89
N LEU A 108 -2.26 -20.51 -5.66
CA LEU A 108 -2.17 -20.49 -7.13
C LEU A 108 -3.32 -21.31 -7.79
N GLY A 109 -4.39 -21.58 -7.05
CA GLY A 109 -5.56 -22.32 -7.52
C GLY A 109 -6.38 -21.57 -8.57
N SER A 110 -7.23 -22.29 -9.31
CA SER A 110 -8.02 -21.74 -10.43
C SER A 110 -8.89 -20.54 -10.01
N TYR A 111 -8.69 -19.40 -10.69
CA TYR A 111 -9.37 -18.12 -10.52
C TYR A 111 -10.61 -17.96 -11.44
#